data_AF-A0A2R7KAS7-F1
#
_entry.id   AF-A0A2R7KAS7-F1
#
_cell.length_a   1.000
_cell.length_b   1.000
_cell.length_c   1.000
_cell.angle_alpha   90.00
_cell.angle_beta   90.00
_cell.angle_gamma   90.00
#
_symmetry.space_group_name_H-M   'P 1'
#
loop_
_entity.id
_entity.type
_entity.pdbx_description
1 polymer ?
#
loop_
_entity_poly.entity_id
_entity_poly.type
_entity_poly.pdbx_seq_one_letter_code
_entity_poly.pdbx_strand_id
1 'polypeptide(L)'
;PQGGPALWVKNYADYLYSYVCTRIDDNELARDLVQETFLAALEGWEKFDRRSSEKTWLTAILKNKVYDVYRKKSNNAEKLTITINDADTDEFFEESGHWKEGRYPEPFGIEDPGLENKEFAGVFKLCLKKLPPLWKSVFTMKHVDEETSETICARLEITSSNFWVISHRAKVSLRECLQRNWI
;
A
#
# COMPACT_ATOMS: atom_id res chain seq x y z
N PRO A 1 26.21 11.31 -19.57
CA PRO A 1 25.77 10.05 -20.20
C PRO A 1 24.23 10.05 -20.29
N GLN A 2 23.70 10.39 -21.47
CA GLN A 2 22.26 10.45 -21.71
C GLN A 2 21.70 9.03 -21.60
N GLY A 3 20.85 8.80 -20.61
CA GLY A 3 20.11 7.55 -20.44
C GLY A 3 19.15 7.32 -21.60
N GLY A 4 18.68 6.09 -21.72
CA GLY A 4 17.72 5.66 -22.72
C GLY A 4 17.35 4.20 -22.49
N PRO A 5 16.42 3.65 -23.29
CA PRO A 5 15.83 2.34 -23.02
C PRO A 5 16.84 1.20 -22.81
N ALA A 6 17.97 1.24 -23.53
CA ALA A 6 19.04 0.25 -23.43
C ALA A 6 19.68 0.12 -22.04
N LEU A 7 19.59 1.15 -21.19
CA LEU A 7 20.19 1.15 -19.85
C LEU A 7 19.16 0.96 -18.72
N TRP A 8 17.86 0.91 -19.04
CA TRP A 8 16.82 0.90 -18.01
C TRP A 8 16.86 -0.29 -17.08
N VAL A 9 17.06 -1.50 -17.61
CA VAL A 9 17.15 -2.70 -16.78
C VAL A 9 18.30 -2.57 -15.79
N LYS A 10 19.49 -2.21 -16.30
CA LYS A 10 20.68 -2.03 -15.46
C LYS A 10 20.51 -0.93 -14.40
N ASN A 11 19.86 0.18 -14.76
CA ASN A 11 19.82 1.36 -13.89
C ASN A 11 18.63 1.37 -12.93
N TYR A 12 17.52 0.71 -13.28
CA TYR A 12 16.23 0.90 -12.61
C TYR A 12 15.52 -0.39 -12.21
N ALA A 13 15.91 -1.57 -12.70
CA ALA A 13 15.19 -2.81 -12.38
C ALA A 13 15.14 -3.09 -10.87
N ASP A 14 16.27 -3.02 -10.16
CA ASP A 14 16.32 -3.30 -8.72
C ASP A 14 15.46 -2.31 -7.92
N TYR A 15 15.51 -1.03 -8.28
CA TYR A 15 14.71 0.00 -7.64
C TYR A 15 13.21 -0.22 -7.87
N LEU A 16 12.80 -0.47 -9.11
CA LEU A 16 11.40 -0.72 -9.46
C LEU A 16 10.90 -2.02 -8.81
N TYR A 17 11.73 -3.07 -8.79
CA TYR A 17 11.41 -4.33 -8.13
C TYR A 17 11.22 -4.15 -6.63
N SER A 18 12.14 -3.44 -5.96
CA SER A 18 12.00 -3.11 -4.54
C SER A 18 10.74 -2.28 -4.28
N TYR A 19 10.41 -1.32 -5.15
CA TYR A 19 9.18 -0.54 -5.05
C TYR A 19 7.93 -1.44 -5.07
N VAL A 20 7.90 -2.48 -5.91
CA VAL A 20 6.76 -3.41 -5.92
C VAL A 20 6.76 -4.33 -4.70
N CYS A 21 7.91 -4.85 -4.29
CA CYS A 21 8.01 -5.81 -3.18
C CYS A 21 7.58 -5.23 -1.82
N THR A 22 7.67 -3.92 -1.63
CA THR A 22 7.15 -3.25 -0.42
C THR A 22 5.63 -3.12 -0.41
N ARG A 23 4.97 -3.38 -1.55
CA ARG A 23 3.53 -3.15 -1.79
C ARG A 23 2.77 -4.45 -2.02
N ILE A 24 3.35 -5.34 -2.82
CA ILE A 24 2.79 -6.59 -3.28
C ILE A 24 3.68 -7.72 -2.79
N ASP A 25 3.08 -8.64 -2.03
CA ASP A 25 3.77 -9.83 -1.53
C ASP A 25 3.63 -11.01 -2.50
N ASP A 26 4.20 -10.82 -3.69
CA ASP A 26 4.24 -11.83 -4.76
C ASP A 26 5.44 -11.50 -5.66
N ASN A 27 6.49 -12.31 -5.56
CA ASN A 27 7.75 -12.05 -6.27
C ASN A 27 7.61 -12.22 -7.78
N GLU A 28 6.80 -13.18 -8.23
CA GLU A 28 6.59 -13.40 -9.67
C GLU A 28 5.83 -12.23 -10.27
N LEU A 29 4.71 -11.86 -9.63
CA LEU A 29 3.94 -10.68 -10.05
C LEU A 29 4.79 -9.40 -9.99
N ALA A 30 5.69 -9.27 -9.02
CA ALA A 30 6.60 -8.13 -8.94
C ALA A 30 7.55 -8.06 -10.14
N ARG A 31 8.13 -9.19 -10.56
CA ARG A 31 8.99 -9.22 -11.77
C ARG A 31 8.18 -8.93 -13.03
N ASP A 32 6.96 -9.44 -13.12
CA ASP A 32 6.09 -9.20 -14.27
C ASP A 32 5.73 -7.72 -14.38
N LEU A 33 5.34 -7.07 -13.28
CA LEU A 33 5.01 -5.64 -13.27
C LEU A 33 6.20 -4.76 -13.70
N VAL A 34 7.43 -5.12 -13.30
CA VAL A 34 8.64 -4.42 -13.72
C VAL A 34 8.90 -4.61 -15.21
N GLN A 35 8.77 -5.85 -15.72
CA GLN A 35 8.92 -6.14 -17.15
C GLN A 35 7.89 -5.39 -18.00
N GLU A 36 6.61 -5.45 -17.62
CA GLU A 36 5.55 -4.73 -18.30
C GLU A 36 5.75 -3.21 -18.25
N THR A 37 6.37 -2.70 -17.18
CA THR A 37 6.71 -1.27 -17.06
C THR A 37 7.72 -0.86 -18.12
N PHE A 38 8.79 -1.64 -18.29
CA PHE A 38 9.77 -1.36 -19.34
C PHE A 38 9.19 -1.49 -20.74
N LEU A 39 8.33 -2.48 -20.98
CA LEU A 39 7.65 -2.65 -22.27
C LEU A 39 6.76 -1.44 -22.59
N ALA A 40 5.88 -1.06 -21.67
CA ALA A 40 4.99 0.09 -21.85
C ALA A 40 5.78 1.41 -21.99
N ALA A 41 6.88 1.56 -21.25
CA ALA A 41 7.76 2.72 -21.38
C ALA A 41 8.49 2.73 -22.74
N LEU A 42 8.88 1.58 -23.28
CA LEU A 42 9.52 1.49 -24.59
C LEU A 42 8.54 1.90 -25.70
N GLU A 43 7.30 1.40 -25.64
CA GLU A 43 6.22 1.80 -26.56
C GLU A 43 5.90 3.29 -26.48
N GLY A 44 6.04 3.89 -25.29
CA GLY A 44 5.81 5.31 -25.04
C GLY A 44 7.04 6.20 -25.20
N TRP A 45 8.21 5.65 -25.54
CA TRP A 45 9.50 6.37 -25.45
C TRP A 45 9.54 7.63 -26.29
N GLU A 46 9.04 7.58 -27.52
CA GLU A 46 9.03 8.74 -28.42
C GLU A 46 8.14 9.88 -27.91
N LYS A 47 7.16 9.57 -27.06
CA LYS A 47 6.24 10.53 -26.43
C LYS A 47 6.77 11.08 -25.11
N PHE A 48 7.89 10.56 -24.62
CA PHE A 48 8.49 11.04 -23.38
C PHE A 48 9.13 12.41 -23.59
N ASP A 49 8.45 13.45 -23.12
CA ASP A 49 8.85 14.85 -23.26
C ASP A 49 10.05 15.28 -22.38
N ARG A 50 10.62 14.36 -21.59
CA ARG A 50 11.77 14.58 -20.72
C ARG A 50 11.59 15.70 -19.69
N ARG A 51 10.35 16.04 -19.32
CA ARG A 51 10.05 16.97 -18.22
C ARG A 51 10.32 16.38 -16.83
N SER A 52 10.56 15.08 -16.75
CA SER A 52 10.97 14.37 -15.53
C SER A 52 12.14 13.45 -15.81
N SER A 53 12.75 12.88 -14.75
CA SER A 53 13.76 11.84 -14.94
C SER A 53 13.14 10.55 -15.46
N GLU A 54 13.89 9.73 -16.20
CA GLU A 54 13.44 8.39 -16.62
C GLU A 54 12.98 7.55 -15.43
N LYS A 55 13.70 7.64 -14.29
CA LYS A 55 13.31 6.97 -13.04
C LYS A 55 11.92 7.40 -12.59
N THR A 56 11.63 8.70 -12.57
CA THR A 56 10.32 9.25 -12.18
C THR A 56 9.23 8.76 -13.13
N TRP A 57 9.50 8.80 -14.43
CA TRP A 57 8.54 8.39 -15.45
C TRP A 57 8.23 6.90 -15.41
N LEU A 58 9.25 6.05 -15.31
CA LEU A 58 9.11 4.60 -15.12
C LEU A 58 8.35 4.28 -13.82
N THR A 59 8.64 5.01 -12.74
CA THR A 59 7.90 4.85 -11.47
C THR A 59 6.42 5.19 -11.64
N ALA A 60 6.09 6.24 -12.39
CA ALA A 60 4.70 6.63 -12.64
C ALA A 60 3.94 5.56 -13.45
N ILE A 61 4.59 4.96 -14.45
CA ILE A 61 4.02 3.84 -15.22
C ILE A 61 3.79 2.63 -14.29
N LEU A 62 4.80 2.25 -13.52
CA LEU A 62 4.73 1.13 -12.59
C LEU A 62 3.63 1.32 -11.54
N LYS A 63 3.53 2.53 -10.97
CA LYS A 63 2.54 2.91 -9.96
C LYS A 63 1.11 2.69 -10.47
N ASN A 64 0.83 3.04 -11.73
CA ASN A 64 -0.47 2.75 -12.35
C ASN A 64 -0.78 1.25 -12.39
N LYS A 65 0.19 0.42 -12.76
CA LYS A 65 0.02 -1.04 -12.81
C LYS A 65 -0.18 -1.64 -11.42
N VAL A 66 0.52 -1.14 -10.41
CA VAL A 66 0.30 -1.52 -9.01
C VAL A 66 -1.13 -1.20 -8.56
N TYR A 67 -1.67 -0.04 -8.95
CA TYR A 67 -3.05 0.33 -8.63
C TYR A 67 -4.08 -0.55 -9.32
N ASP A 68 -3.80 -1.01 -10.54
CA ASP A 68 -4.64 -2.02 -11.20
C ASP A 68 -4.65 -3.35 -10.43
N VAL A 69 -3.52 -3.76 -9.84
CA VAL A 69 -3.47 -4.94 -8.96
C VAL A 69 -4.29 -4.71 -7.68
N TYR A 70 -4.18 -3.54 -7.05
CA TYR A 70 -4.98 -3.20 -5.87
C TYR A 70 -6.49 -3.23 -6.16
N ARG A 71 -6.92 -2.64 -7.28
CA ARG A 71 -8.31 -2.66 -7.73
C ARG A 71 -8.78 -4.11 -7.96
N LYS A 72 -8.02 -4.91 -8.71
CA LYS A 72 -8.35 -6.32 -8.96
C LYS A 72 -8.47 -7.14 -7.67
N LYS A 73 -7.55 -6.98 -6.74
CA LYS A 73 -7.58 -7.69 -5.44
C LYS A 73 -8.75 -7.23 -4.56
N SER A 74 -9.07 -5.94 -4.57
CA SER A 74 -10.21 -5.39 -3.83
C SER A 74 -11.55 -5.91 -4.37
N ASN A 75 -11.76 -5.84 -5.69
CA ASN A 75 -13.03 -6.24 -6.32
C ASN A 75 -13.27 -7.76 -6.22
N ASN A 76 -12.20 -8.57 -6.24
CA ASN A 76 -12.32 -10.01 -6.02
C ASN A 76 -12.67 -10.36 -4.56
N ALA A 77 -12.28 -9.53 -3.60
CA ALA A 77 -12.58 -9.71 -2.19
C ALA A 77 -14.00 -9.22 -1.81
N GLU A 78 -14.53 -8.20 -2.49
CA GLU A 78 -15.92 -7.75 -2.30
C GLU A 78 -16.96 -8.83 -2.61
N LYS A 79 -16.66 -9.79 -3.49
CA LYS A 79 -17.53 -10.96 -3.71
C LYS A 79 -17.65 -11.89 -2.50
N LEU A 80 -16.81 -11.72 -1.47
CA LEU A 80 -16.77 -12.58 -0.28
C LEU A 80 -17.17 -11.88 1.02
N THR A 81 -17.22 -10.55 1.08
CA THR A 81 -17.50 -9.82 2.33
C THR A 81 -18.21 -8.49 2.12
N ILE A 82 -19.49 -8.53 1.73
CA ILE A 82 -20.44 -7.46 2.10
C ILE A 82 -21.17 -7.93 3.35
N THR A 83 -20.43 -7.98 4.45
CA THR A 83 -21.00 -7.79 5.78
C THR A 83 -19.93 -7.07 6.55
N ILE A 84 -19.88 -5.76 6.31
CA ILE A 84 -19.24 -4.82 7.23
C ILE A 84 -20.01 -4.98 8.55
N ASN A 85 -19.56 -5.88 9.41
CA ASN A 85 -20.06 -5.93 10.77
C ASN A 85 -19.36 -4.80 11.52
N ASP A 86 -20.12 -3.75 11.86
CA ASP A 86 -19.69 -2.66 12.75
C ASP A 86 -19.23 -3.16 14.14
N ALA A 87 -19.55 -4.42 14.47
CA ALA A 87 -19.30 -5.06 15.76
C ALA A 87 -17.81 -5.09 16.20
N ASP A 88 -16.84 -5.14 15.29
CA ASP A 88 -15.41 -5.20 15.69
C ASP A 88 -14.85 -3.82 16.07
N THR A 89 -15.45 -2.72 15.60
CA THR A 89 -15.01 -1.35 15.94
C THR A 89 -15.64 -0.84 17.24
N ASP A 90 -16.86 -1.26 17.55
CA ASP A 90 -17.56 -0.93 18.79
C ASP A 90 -16.83 -1.42 20.04
N GLU A 91 -15.87 -2.34 19.89
CA GLU A 91 -15.09 -2.84 21.02
C GLU A 91 -14.05 -1.83 21.54
N PHE A 92 -13.64 -0.86 20.73
CA PHE A 92 -12.57 0.08 21.07
C PHE A 92 -13.03 1.48 21.46
N PHE A 93 -14.19 1.90 20.97
CA PHE A 93 -14.70 3.26 21.15
C PHE A 93 -16.02 3.24 21.93
N GLU A 94 -16.19 4.24 22.78
CA GLU A 94 -17.48 4.58 23.35
C GLU A 94 -18.41 5.15 22.26
N GLU A 95 -19.71 5.18 22.53
CA GLU A 95 -20.72 5.81 21.65
C GLU A 95 -20.42 7.31 21.41
N SER A 96 -19.66 7.94 22.32
CA SER A 96 -19.15 9.31 22.23
C SER A 96 -18.00 9.49 21.22
N GLY A 97 -17.44 8.39 20.68
CA GLY A 97 -16.25 8.38 19.83
C GLY A 97 -14.93 8.47 20.60
N HIS A 98 -14.95 8.50 21.93
CA HIS A 98 -13.76 8.41 22.76
C HIS A 98 -13.26 6.97 22.90
N TRP A 99 -11.97 6.78 23.21
CA TRP A 99 -11.43 5.45 23.51
C TRP A 99 -12.05 4.91 24.79
N LYS A 100 -12.43 3.64 24.79
CA LYS A 100 -12.75 2.94 26.03
C LYS A 100 -11.52 2.87 26.93
N GLU A 101 -11.74 2.89 28.24
CA GLU A 101 -10.69 2.77 29.25
C GLU A 101 -9.82 1.52 28.99
N GLY A 102 -8.49 1.69 29.01
CA GLY A 102 -7.53 0.62 28.73
C GLY A 102 -7.44 0.16 27.26
N ARG A 103 -8.17 0.79 26.33
CA ARG A 103 -8.15 0.45 24.89
C ARG A 103 -7.46 1.51 24.01
N TYR A 104 -6.87 2.52 24.64
CA TYR A 104 -6.09 3.55 23.96
C TYR A 104 -4.76 2.96 23.42
N PRO A 105 -4.17 3.54 22.36
CA PRO A 105 -2.88 3.08 21.83
C PRO A 105 -1.77 3.21 22.90
N GLU A 106 -1.03 2.13 23.12
CA GLU A 106 0.18 2.16 23.94
C GLU A 106 1.40 2.58 23.09
N PRO A 107 2.38 3.29 23.66
CA PRO A 107 3.63 3.59 22.97
C PRO A 107 4.36 2.30 22.58
N PHE A 108 4.82 2.20 21.33
CA PHE A 108 5.48 1.01 20.80
C PHE A 108 6.91 0.75 21.32
N GLY A 109 7.38 1.49 22.33
CA GLY A 109 8.68 1.25 22.98
C GLY A 109 9.93 1.41 22.09
N ILE A 110 9.82 2.07 20.92
CA ILE A 110 10.94 2.25 19.99
C ILE A 110 11.87 3.34 20.54
N GLU A 111 12.87 2.94 21.33
CA GLU A 111 13.85 3.86 21.93
C GLU A 111 15.05 4.13 20.98
N ASP A 112 15.34 3.24 20.03
CA ASP A 112 16.42 3.39 19.04
C ASP A 112 15.92 3.26 17.58
N PRO A 113 15.88 4.36 16.80
CA PRO A 113 15.42 4.35 15.40
C PRO A 113 16.29 3.52 14.43
N GLY A 114 17.51 3.14 14.83
CA GLY A 114 18.54 2.63 13.91
C GLY A 114 18.56 1.11 13.72
N LEU A 115 18.28 0.33 14.77
CA LEU A 115 18.65 -1.10 14.83
C LEU A 115 17.46 -2.09 14.77
N GLU A 116 16.23 -1.65 14.98
CA GLU A 116 15.04 -2.51 15.10
C GLU A 116 14.27 -2.73 13.78
N ASN A 117 14.72 -2.13 12.67
CA ASN A 117 13.90 -1.95 11.47
C ASN A 117 13.56 -3.25 10.71
N LYS A 118 14.39 -4.30 10.76
CA LYS A 118 14.12 -5.54 10.00
C LYS A 118 13.07 -6.42 10.67
N GLU A 119 13.15 -6.56 11.98
CA GLU A 119 12.17 -7.35 12.75
C GLU A 119 10.82 -6.64 12.75
N PHE A 120 10.80 -5.33 13.02
CA PHE A 120 9.59 -4.53 12.91
C PHE A 120 8.98 -4.59 11.50
N ALA A 121 9.78 -4.43 10.44
CA ALA A 121 9.27 -4.53 9.07
C ALA A 121 8.66 -5.91 8.77
N GLY A 122 9.22 -6.98 9.35
CA GLY A 122 8.67 -8.33 9.27
C GLY A 122 7.29 -8.44 9.91
N VAL A 123 7.16 -7.96 11.16
CA VAL A 123 5.89 -7.96 11.91
C VAL A 123 4.85 -7.04 11.25
N PHE A 124 5.26 -5.85 10.82
CA PHE A 124 4.41 -4.92 10.09
C PHE A 124 3.87 -5.52 8.80
N LYS A 125 4.74 -6.17 8.01
CA LYS A 125 4.33 -6.88 6.79
C LYS A 125 3.38 -8.04 7.10
N LEU A 126 3.60 -8.78 8.18
CA LEU A 126 2.69 -9.83 8.65
C LEU A 126 1.32 -9.26 9.01
N CYS A 127 1.27 -8.16 9.76
CA CYS A 127 0.01 -7.54 10.15
C CYS A 127 -0.75 -6.95 8.95
N LEU A 128 -0.06 -6.32 8.00
CA LEU A 128 -0.68 -5.88 6.75
C LEU A 128 -1.28 -7.03 5.92
N LYS A 129 -0.74 -8.25 6.00
CA LYS A 129 -1.31 -9.43 5.33
C LYS A 129 -2.62 -9.90 5.96
N LYS A 130 -2.84 -9.63 7.25
CA LYS A 130 -4.08 -10.01 7.96
C LYS A 130 -5.25 -9.09 7.62
N LEU A 131 -4.98 -7.90 7.10
CA LEU A 131 -6.04 -6.98 6.69
C LEU A 131 -6.79 -7.50 5.46
N PRO A 132 -8.11 -7.25 5.37
CA PRO A 132 -8.86 -7.46 4.14
C PRO A 132 -8.19 -6.77 2.93
N PRO A 133 -8.23 -7.35 1.72
CA PRO A 133 -7.50 -6.82 0.57
C PRO A 133 -7.80 -5.34 0.24
N LEU A 134 -9.06 -4.91 0.36
CA LEU A 134 -9.46 -3.52 0.16
C LEU A 134 -8.87 -2.60 1.24
N TRP A 135 -8.89 -3.02 2.51
CA TRP A 135 -8.35 -2.22 3.62
C TRP A 135 -6.83 -2.08 3.52
N LYS A 136 -6.15 -3.17 3.18
CA LYS A 136 -4.71 -3.15 2.88
C LYS A 136 -4.41 -2.18 1.74
N SER A 137 -5.19 -2.20 0.66
CA SER A 137 -5.01 -1.32 -0.50
C SER A 137 -5.20 0.14 -0.12
N VAL A 138 -6.29 0.48 0.58
CA VAL A 138 -6.56 1.85 1.07
C VAL A 138 -5.45 2.34 2.00
N PHE A 139 -5.04 1.51 2.97
CA PHE A 139 -3.97 1.87 3.90
C PHE A 139 -2.64 2.09 3.18
N THR A 140 -2.26 1.17 2.28
CA THR A 140 -1.01 1.27 1.52
C THR A 140 -1.01 2.51 0.63
N MET A 141 -2.09 2.74 -0.14
CA MET A 141 -2.18 3.92 -0.98
C MET A 141 -2.14 5.22 -0.15
N LYS A 142 -2.78 5.25 1.02
CA LYS A 142 -2.84 6.47 1.83
C LYS A 142 -1.54 6.78 2.56
N HIS A 143 -0.91 5.78 3.16
CA HIS A 143 0.19 5.97 4.11
C HIS A 143 1.56 5.57 3.56
N VAL A 144 1.62 4.71 2.54
CA VAL A 144 2.88 4.28 1.90
C VAL A 144 3.08 4.98 0.56
N ASP A 145 2.02 5.16 -0.22
CA ASP A 145 2.07 5.86 -1.51
C ASP A 145 1.77 7.35 -1.42
N GLU A 146 1.36 7.82 -0.23
CA GLU A 146 1.00 9.20 0.10
C GLU A 146 -0.06 9.80 -0.85
N GLU A 147 -1.00 8.98 -1.32
CA GLU A 147 -2.04 9.41 -2.23
C GLU A 147 -3.12 10.28 -1.56
N THR A 148 -3.75 11.10 -2.40
CA THR A 148 -4.92 11.85 -1.99
C THR A 148 -6.14 10.92 -1.87
N SER A 149 -7.05 11.27 -0.96
CA SER A 149 -8.25 10.48 -0.71
C SER A 149 -9.12 10.38 -1.98
N GLU A 150 -9.15 11.44 -2.79
CA GLU A 150 -9.88 11.51 -4.06
C GLU A 150 -9.30 10.53 -5.08
N THR A 151 -7.98 10.46 -5.19
CA THR A 151 -7.30 9.52 -6.08
C THR A 151 -7.57 8.08 -5.65
N ILE A 152 -7.53 7.79 -4.34
CA ILE A 152 -7.82 6.45 -3.81
C ILE A 152 -9.26 6.04 -4.12
N CYS A 153 -10.23 6.93 -3.87
CA CYS A 153 -11.64 6.67 -4.16
C CYS A 153 -11.87 6.38 -5.65
N ALA A 154 -11.28 7.20 -6.54
CA ALA A 154 -11.40 7.01 -7.98
C ALA A 154 -10.74 5.71 -8.47
N ARG A 155 -9.58 5.35 -7.92
CA ARG A 155 -8.82 4.16 -8.37
C ARG A 155 -9.38 2.84 -7.86
N LEU A 156 -9.94 2.84 -6.65
CA LEU A 156 -10.51 1.66 -6.02
C LEU A 156 -12.03 1.57 -6.19
N GLU A 157 -12.65 2.53 -6.88
CA GLU A 157 -14.09 2.58 -7.15
C GLU A 157 -14.95 2.59 -5.87
N ILE A 158 -14.47 3.27 -4.82
CA ILE A 158 -15.15 3.41 -3.52
C ILE A 158 -15.63 4.84 -3.27
N THR A 159 -16.65 4.99 -2.43
CA THR A 159 -17.16 6.31 -2.01
C THR A 159 -16.27 6.93 -0.92
N SER A 160 -16.29 8.26 -0.78
CA SER A 160 -15.55 8.97 0.28
C SER A 160 -15.96 8.50 1.68
N SER A 161 -17.24 8.24 1.93
CA SER A 161 -17.72 7.72 3.21
C SER A 161 -17.14 6.34 3.50
N ASN A 162 -17.12 5.45 2.50
CA ASN A 162 -16.51 4.12 2.63
C ASN A 162 -15.00 4.22 2.88
N PHE A 163 -14.30 5.12 2.18
CA PHE A 163 -12.87 5.37 2.38
C PHE A 163 -12.52 5.73 3.83
N TRP A 164 -13.24 6.65 4.46
CA TRP A 164 -12.96 7.06 5.85
C TRP A 164 -13.16 5.92 6.85
N VAL A 165 -14.23 5.14 6.67
CA VAL A 165 -14.53 3.95 7.48
C VAL A 165 -13.42 2.90 7.31
N ILE A 166 -13.03 2.59 6.06
CA ILE A 166 -11.95 1.64 5.77
C ILE A 166 -10.62 2.13 6.36
N SER A 167 -10.26 3.40 6.15
CA SER A 167 -9.00 3.98 6.63
C SER A 167 -8.92 3.92 8.16
N HIS A 168 -10.01 4.25 8.86
CA HIS A 168 -10.09 4.14 10.30
C HIS A 168 -9.89 2.69 10.76
N ARG A 169 -10.66 1.75 10.20
CA ARG A 169 -10.60 0.32 10.58
C ARG A 169 -9.25 -0.32 10.27
N ALA A 170 -8.65 0.00 9.12
CA ALA A 170 -7.34 -0.49 8.77
C ALA A 170 -6.28 -0.07 9.81
N LYS A 171 -6.31 1.19 10.28
CA LYS A 171 -5.41 1.66 11.35
C LYS A 171 -5.65 0.96 12.67
N VAL A 172 -6.91 0.82 13.10
CA VAL A 172 -7.26 0.17 14.38
C VAL A 172 -6.84 -1.29 14.39
N SER A 173 -7.16 -2.04 13.33
CA SER A 173 -6.79 -3.45 13.18
C SER A 173 -5.28 -3.65 13.08
N LEU A 174 -4.58 -2.77 12.34
CA LEU A 174 -3.13 -2.81 12.24
C LEU A 174 -2.46 -2.55 13.58
N ARG A 175 -2.94 -1.56 14.35
CA ARG A 175 -2.47 -1.27 15.70
C ARG A 175 -2.65 -2.47 16.61
N GLU A 176 -3.84 -3.05 16.68
CA GLU A 176 -4.12 -4.22 17.53
C GLU A 176 -3.19 -5.39 17.19
N CYS A 177 -2.96 -5.64 15.90
CA CYS A 177 -2.02 -6.67 15.48
C CYS A 177 -0.58 -6.35 15.93
N LEU A 178 -0.12 -5.10 15.76
CA LEU A 178 1.21 -4.69 16.19
C LEU A 178 1.36 -4.80 17.71
N GLN A 179 0.40 -4.33 18.50
CA GLN A 179 0.43 -4.43 19.97
C GLN A 179 0.47 -5.87 20.49
N ARG A 180 0.00 -6.86 19.72
CA ARG A 180 0.05 -8.28 20.12
C ARG A 180 1.30 -9.02 19.64
N ASN A 181 2.00 -8.52 18.62
CA ASN A 181 3.08 -9.24 17.95
C ASN A 181 4.43 -8.51 18.02
N TRP A 182 4.46 -7.28 18.54
CA TRP A 182 5.66 -6.45 18.68
C TRP A 182 5.92 -6.01 20.12
N ILE A 183 4.86 -5.64 20.84
CA ILE A 183 4.88 -5.40 22.29
C ILE A 183 4.66 -6.74 23.00
#